data_AF-A0A7K1WB44-F1
#
_entry.id   AF-A0A7K1WB44-F1
#
_cell.length_a   1.000
_cell.length_b   1.000
_cell.length_c   1.000
_cell.angle_alpha   90.00
_cell.angle_beta   90.00
_cell.angle_gamma   90.00
#
_symmetry.space_group_name_H-M   'P 1'
#
loop_
_entity.id
_entity.type
_entity.pdbx_description
1 polymer ?
#
loop_
_entity_poly.entity_id
_entity_poly.type
_entity_poly.pdbx_seq_one_letter_code
_entity_poly.pdbx_strand_id
1 'polypeptide(L)'
;KPRPDLAGRLDREVKQRWQPQIRAKAKAKAASTDGIIIDTRARLGYTAPIGSTDQDRIRHLTVALPPVHAARLFEAQEQGASDARLQEIAAEALKEVYFQDGGRRAGSLDEVRFTDIEHLEFDL
;
A
#
# COMPACT_ATOMS: atom_id res chain seq x y z
N LYS A 1 3.36 -45.18 -11.61
CA LYS A 1 3.41 -43.84 -12.26
C LYS A 1 2.13 -43.10 -11.89
N PRO A 2 2.15 -42.00 -11.11
CA PRO A 2 0.93 -41.29 -10.74
C PRO A 2 0.33 -40.62 -11.98
N ARG A 3 -1.00 -40.60 -12.07
CA ARG A 3 -1.74 -40.15 -13.24
C ARG A 3 -1.79 -38.61 -13.28
N PRO A 4 -1.44 -37.97 -14.41
CA PRO A 4 -1.33 -36.51 -14.52
C PRO A 4 -2.66 -35.74 -14.36
N ASP A 5 -3.80 -36.43 -14.47
CA ASP A 5 -5.14 -35.88 -14.25
C ASP A 5 -5.42 -35.52 -12.78
N LEU A 6 -4.84 -36.27 -11.84
CA LEU A 6 -5.00 -36.06 -10.40
C LEU A 6 -4.20 -34.83 -9.94
N ALA A 7 -2.99 -34.63 -10.46
CA ALA A 7 -2.13 -33.50 -10.13
C ALA A 7 -2.75 -32.16 -10.56
N GLY A 8 -3.34 -32.10 -11.75
CA GLY A 8 -4.02 -30.89 -12.24
C GLY A 8 -5.31 -30.54 -11.48
N ARG A 9 -6.01 -31.54 -10.91
CA ARG A 9 -7.18 -31.30 -10.06
C ARG A 9 -6.76 -30.77 -8.68
N LEU A 10 -5.74 -31.38 -8.06
CA LEU A 10 -5.18 -30.91 -6.79
C LEU A 10 -4.67 -29.46 -6.88
N ASP A 11 -3.94 -29.11 -7.93
CA ASP A 11 -3.43 -27.73 -8.12
C ASP A 11 -4.56 -26.69 -8.23
N ARG A 12 -5.65 -27.02 -8.95
CA ARG A 12 -6.81 -26.14 -9.06
C ARG A 12 -7.54 -25.97 -7.73
N GLU A 13 -7.77 -27.06 -7.01
CA GLU A 13 -8.43 -27.03 -5.69
C GLU A 13 -7.57 -26.27 -4.66
N VAL A 14 -6.25 -26.41 -4.73
CA VAL A 14 -5.27 -25.64 -3.95
C VAL A 14 -5.37 -24.14 -4.26
N LYS A 15 -5.35 -23.76 -5.54
CA LYS A 15 -5.46 -22.35 -5.94
C LYS A 15 -6.82 -21.75 -5.59
N GLN A 16 -7.90 -22.53 -5.70
CA GLN A 16 -9.25 -22.06 -5.44
C GLN A 16 -9.52 -21.86 -3.93
N ARG A 17 -8.97 -22.73 -3.06
CA ARG A 17 -9.31 -22.72 -1.64
C ARG A 17 -8.16 -22.29 -0.72
N TRP A 18 -6.94 -22.73 -1.00
CA TRP A 18 -5.80 -22.50 -0.12
C TRP A 18 -5.13 -21.15 -0.37
N GLN A 19 -4.91 -20.76 -1.64
CA GLN A 19 -4.30 -19.45 -1.93
C GLN A 19 -5.09 -18.25 -1.37
N PRO A 20 -6.43 -18.18 -1.47
CA PRO A 20 -7.19 -17.07 -0.91
C PRO A 20 -7.08 -17.02 0.61
N GLN A 21 -7.08 -18.17 1.30
CA GLN A 21 -6.94 -18.24 2.74
C GLN A 21 -5.54 -17.83 3.21
N ILE A 22 -4.49 -18.21 2.49
CA ILE A 22 -3.12 -17.76 2.79
C ILE A 22 -3.00 -16.25 2.58
N ARG A 23 -3.57 -15.71 1.50
CA ARG A 23 -3.64 -14.26 1.27
C ARG A 23 -4.42 -13.55 2.38
N ALA A 24 -5.56 -14.09 2.80
CA ALA A 24 -6.35 -13.52 3.89
C ALA A 24 -5.58 -13.53 5.22
N LYS A 25 -4.89 -14.63 5.54
CA LYS A 25 -4.03 -14.70 6.74
C LYS A 25 -2.86 -13.73 6.67
N ALA A 26 -2.21 -13.62 5.51
CA ALA A 26 -1.10 -12.69 5.31
C ALA A 26 -1.59 -11.23 5.41
N LYS A 27 -2.72 -10.87 4.80
CA LYS A 27 -3.36 -9.56 4.97
C LYS A 27 -3.73 -9.27 6.43
N ALA A 28 -4.30 -10.25 7.15
CA ALA A 28 -4.63 -10.09 8.57
C ALA A 28 -3.37 -9.87 9.43
N LYS A 29 -2.27 -10.56 9.13
CA LYS A 29 -0.98 -10.37 9.82
C LYS A 29 -0.36 -9.00 9.49
N ALA A 30 -0.38 -8.61 8.22
CA ALA A 30 0.05 -7.28 7.78
C ALA A 30 -0.75 -6.16 8.45
N ALA A 31 -2.07 -6.29 8.56
CA ALA A 31 -2.95 -5.34 9.22
C ALA A 31 -2.77 -5.24 10.74
N SER A 32 -2.21 -6.28 11.39
CA SER A 32 -2.13 -6.35 12.86
C SER A 32 -0.73 -6.22 13.42
N THR A 33 0.29 -6.80 12.77
CA THR A 33 1.65 -6.88 13.32
C THR A 33 2.74 -6.48 12.35
N ASP A 34 2.66 -6.91 11.09
CA ASP A 34 3.81 -6.85 10.18
C ASP A 34 3.89 -5.55 9.38
N GLY A 35 2.74 -4.95 9.04
CA GLY A 35 2.67 -3.87 8.06
C GLY A 35 2.72 -4.39 6.62
N ILE A 36 2.98 -3.49 5.68
CA ILE A 36 3.17 -3.79 4.25
C ILE A 36 4.32 -2.97 3.70
N ILE A 37 4.88 -3.40 2.58
CA ILE A 37 5.78 -2.54 1.79
C ILE A 37 4.94 -1.85 0.70
N ILE A 38 5.11 -0.55 0.54
CA ILE A 38 4.66 0.20 -0.63
C ILE A 38 5.85 0.45 -1.54
N ASP A 39 5.76 0.02 -2.80
CA ASP A 39 6.69 0.41 -3.86
C ASP A 39 5.96 1.30 -4.86
N THR A 40 6.44 2.52 -5.04
CA THR A 40 5.79 3.46 -5.94
C THR A 40 6.79 4.32 -6.68
N ARG A 41 6.51 4.53 -7.97
CA ARG A 41 7.08 5.60 -8.76
C ARG A 41 5.98 6.53 -9.20
N ALA A 42 5.97 7.72 -8.62
CA ALA A 42 4.94 8.70 -8.89
C ALA A 42 5.44 10.12 -8.65
N ARG A 43 4.85 11.07 -9.37
CA ARG A 43 4.90 12.49 -9.04
C ARG A 43 4.03 12.73 -7.80
N LEU A 44 4.69 13.21 -6.76
CA LEU A 44 4.07 13.56 -5.50
C LEU A 44 4.04 15.08 -5.38
N GLY A 45 2.84 15.63 -5.33
CA GLY A 45 2.58 17.03 -4.97
C GLY A 45 2.42 17.17 -3.46
N TYR A 46 2.72 18.36 -2.96
CA TYR A 46 2.62 18.67 -1.54
C TYR A 46 1.72 19.89 -1.35
N THR A 47 1.30 20.11 -0.11
CA THR A 47 0.81 21.41 0.32
C THR A 47 1.40 21.65 1.70
N ALA A 48 1.96 22.84 1.90
CA ALA A 48 2.55 23.27 3.15
C ALA A 48 2.27 24.78 3.33
N PRO A 49 2.39 25.33 4.55
CA PRO A 49 2.10 26.72 4.84
C PRO A 49 2.80 27.69 3.88
N ILE A 50 2.12 28.82 3.63
CA ILE A 50 2.57 29.92 2.76
C ILE A 50 4.04 30.27 3.09
N GLY A 51 4.91 30.17 2.09
CA GLY A 51 6.35 30.47 2.22
C GLY A 51 7.28 29.27 2.15
N SER A 52 6.76 28.04 2.09
CA SER A 52 7.58 26.84 1.80
C SER A 52 7.69 26.60 0.29
N THR A 53 8.84 26.09 -0.18
CA THR A 53 9.02 25.73 -1.59
C THR A 53 8.31 24.41 -1.87
N ASP A 54 7.18 24.54 -2.55
CA ASP A 54 6.44 23.43 -3.13
C ASP A 54 7.07 23.07 -4.47
N GLN A 55 7.69 21.90 -4.56
CA GLN A 55 8.13 21.34 -5.84
C GLN A 55 7.69 19.89 -5.90
N ASP A 56 6.63 19.68 -6.67
CA ASP A 56 6.20 18.37 -7.07
C ASP A 56 7.33 17.69 -7.84
N ARG A 57 7.64 16.45 -7.47
CA ARG A 57 8.70 15.68 -8.11
C ARG A 57 8.33 14.22 -8.18
N ILE A 58 8.80 13.58 -9.25
CA ILE A 58 8.77 12.12 -9.35
C ILE A 58 9.68 11.56 -8.27
N ARG A 59 9.15 10.62 -7.49
CA ARG A 59 9.89 9.85 -6.51
C ARG A 59 9.69 8.37 -6.78
N HIS A 60 10.77 7.61 -6.63
CA HIS A 60 10.70 6.17 -6.45
C HIS A 60 10.89 5.88 -4.96
N LEU A 61 9.86 5.33 -4.32
CA LEU A 61 9.81 5.06 -2.90
C LEU A 61 9.51 3.58 -2.67
N THR A 62 10.34 2.93 -1.87
CA THR A 62 10.07 1.61 -1.29
C THR A 62 10.05 1.79 0.22
N VAL A 63 8.87 1.78 0.83
CA VAL A 63 8.67 2.17 2.25
C VAL A 63 7.90 1.09 3.00
N ALA A 64 8.34 0.76 4.20
CA ALA A 64 7.56 -0.07 5.11
C ALA A 64 6.47 0.77 5.79
N LEU A 65 5.22 0.45 5.50
CA LEU A 65 4.05 1.04 6.14
C LEU A 65 3.66 0.23 7.39
N PRO A 66 3.56 0.88 8.56
CA PRO A 66 3.09 0.23 9.78
C PRO A 66 1.70 -0.43 9.64
N PRO A 67 1.36 -1.39 10.53
CA PRO A 67 0.10 -2.14 10.47
C PRO A 67 -1.16 -1.28 10.39
N VAL A 68 -1.17 -0.11 11.05
CA VAL A 68 -2.33 0.80 11.03
C VAL A 68 -2.69 1.29 9.61
N HIS A 69 -1.68 1.55 8.77
CA HIS A 69 -1.92 1.96 7.38
C HIS A 69 -2.29 0.77 6.50
N ALA A 70 -1.69 -0.41 6.74
CA ALA A 70 -2.07 -1.64 6.06
C ALA A 70 -3.54 -2.00 6.33
N ALA A 71 -3.97 -1.93 7.60
CA ALA A 71 -5.35 -2.18 7.99
C ALA A 71 -6.32 -1.22 7.28
N ARG A 72 -6.02 0.08 7.27
CA ARG A 72 -6.86 1.10 6.62
C ARG A 72 -6.97 0.89 5.10
N LEU A 73 -5.88 0.49 4.45
CA LEU A 73 -5.89 0.17 3.01
C LEU A 73 -6.73 -1.08 2.71
N PHE A 74 -6.57 -2.15 3.48
CA PHE A 74 -7.36 -3.37 3.28
C PHE A 74 -8.84 -3.15 3.60
N GLU A 75 -9.15 -2.43 4.68
CA GLU A 75 -10.53 -2.10 5.03
C GLU A 75 -11.20 -1.29 3.92
N ALA A 76 -10.54 -0.26 3.39
CA ALA A 76 -11.07 0.52 2.27
C ALA A 76 -11.26 -0.36 1.01
N GLN A 77 -10.30 -1.24 0.70
CA GLN A 77 -10.42 -2.17 -0.42
C GLN A 77 -11.61 -3.14 -0.23
N GLU A 78 -11.80 -3.69 0.96
CA GLU A 78 -12.90 -4.61 1.30
C GLU A 78 -14.27 -3.92 1.22
N GLN A 79 -14.32 -2.63 1.55
CA GLN A 79 -15.52 -1.79 1.39
C GLN A 79 -15.79 -1.37 -0.07
N GLY A 80 -14.92 -1.76 -1.01
CA GLY A 80 -15.07 -1.41 -2.42
C GLY A 80 -14.72 0.05 -2.73
N ALA A 81 -13.78 0.63 -1.97
CA ALA A 81 -13.26 1.97 -2.25
C ALA A 81 -12.71 2.08 -3.68
N SER A 82 -12.87 3.25 -4.28
CA SER A 82 -12.29 3.54 -5.59
C SER A 82 -10.77 3.62 -5.53
N ASP A 83 -10.12 3.44 -6.68
CA ASP A 83 -8.67 3.59 -6.80
C ASP A 83 -8.20 4.96 -6.30
N ALA A 84 -8.95 6.04 -6.60
CA ALA A 84 -8.65 7.38 -6.09
C ALA A 84 -8.62 7.43 -4.56
N ARG A 85 -9.60 6.76 -3.90
CA ARG A 85 -9.64 6.71 -2.44
C ARG A 85 -8.50 5.88 -1.85
N LEU A 86 -8.11 4.79 -2.51
CA LEU A 86 -6.96 3.99 -2.09
C LEU A 86 -5.64 4.78 -2.26
N GLN A 87 -5.51 5.56 -3.33
CA GLN A 87 -4.37 6.44 -3.57
C GLN A 87 -4.28 7.56 -2.52
N GLU A 88 -5.40 8.16 -2.11
CA GLU A 88 -5.43 9.13 -1.01
C GLU A 88 -4.91 8.53 0.30
N ILE A 89 -5.38 7.33 0.66
CA ILE A 89 -4.95 6.63 1.88
C ILE A 89 -3.45 6.31 1.81
N ALA A 90 -2.96 5.86 0.65
CA ALA A 90 -1.55 5.58 0.44
C ALA A 90 -0.69 6.86 0.52
N ALA A 91 -1.17 7.98 -0.02
CA ALA A 91 -0.48 9.27 0.05
C ALA A 91 -0.40 9.79 1.48
N GLU A 92 -1.47 9.64 2.26
CA GLU A 92 -1.51 9.96 3.69
C GLU A 92 -0.53 9.08 4.49
N ALA A 93 -0.46 7.78 4.19
CA ALA A 93 0.52 6.89 4.80
C ALA A 93 1.97 7.30 4.47
N LEU A 94 2.25 7.66 3.21
CA LEU A 94 3.56 8.17 2.81
C LEU A 94 3.90 9.51 3.48
N LYS A 95 2.91 10.39 3.64
CA LYS A 95 3.05 11.65 4.38
C LYS A 95 3.59 11.37 5.78
N GLU A 96 2.91 10.52 6.56
CA GLU A 96 3.26 10.27 7.95
C GLU A 96 4.58 9.50 8.08
N VAL A 97 4.75 8.44 7.29
CA VAL A 97 5.89 7.51 7.42
C VAL A 97 7.14 8.04 6.75
N TYR A 98 7.04 8.46 5.48
CA TYR A 98 8.21 8.87 4.72
C TYR A 98 8.51 10.34 4.91
N PHE A 99 7.54 11.25 4.71
CA PHE A 99 7.80 12.69 4.73
C PHE A 99 7.96 13.26 6.12
N GLN A 100 7.13 12.81 7.06
CA GLN A 100 7.15 13.29 8.43
C GLN A 100 8.02 12.43 9.35
N ASP A 101 8.47 11.27 8.87
CA ASP A 101 9.32 10.36 9.63
C ASP A 101 8.74 10.01 11.01
N GLY A 102 7.42 9.71 11.04
CA GLY A 102 6.67 9.46 12.27
C GLY A 102 6.50 10.71 13.14
N GLY A 103 6.49 11.90 12.54
CA GLY A 103 6.38 13.19 13.24
C GLY A 103 7.71 13.83 13.66
N ARG A 104 8.86 13.21 13.32
CA ARG A 104 10.20 13.73 13.65
C ARG A 104 10.65 14.90 12.75
N ARG A 105 10.06 15.04 11.56
CA ARG A 105 10.36 16.13 10.61
C ARG A 105 9.11 16.58 9.87
N ALA A 106 9.19 17.71 9.16
CA ALA A 106 8.14 18.20 8.27
C ALA A 106 6.72 18.21 8.89
N GLY A 107 6.61 18.49 10.19
CA GLY A 107 5.33 18.48 10.91
C GLY A 107 4.31 19.50 10.37
N SER A 108 4.78 20.52 9.65
CA SER A 108 3.96 21.50 8.95
C SER A 108 3.54 21.06 7.53
N LEU A 109 3.81 19.82 7.12
CA LEU A 109 3.34 19.32 5.83
C LEU A 109 1.84 19.04 5.94
N ASP A 110 1.01 19.74 5.17
CA ASP A 110 -0.45 19.65 5.25
C ASP A 110 -0.98 18.47 4.43
N GLU A 111 -0.48 18.30 3.20
CA GLU A 111 -0.96 17.27 2.28
C GLU A 111 0.19 16.66 1.47
N VAL A 112 0.08 15.36 1.16
CA VAL A 112 0.80 14.68 0.09
C VAL A 112 -0.26 14.10 -0.84
N ARG A 113 -0.10 14.29 -2.15
CA ARG A 113 -0.99 13.72 -3.15
C ARG A 113 -0.22 13.14 -4.32
N PHE A 114 -0.71 12.02 -4.85
CA PHE A 114 -0.26 11.53 -6.14
C PHE A 114 -0.88 12.38 -7.25
N THR A 115 -0.07 12.85 -8.19
CA THR A 115 -0.56 13.61 -9.35
C THR A 115 -0.30 12.89 -10.67
N ASP A 116 0.67 11.99 -10.71
CA ASP A 116 1.02 11.18 -11.86
C ASP A 116 1.68 9.88 -11.37
N ILE A 117 1.01 8.73 -11.53
CA ILE A 117 1.46 7.44 -11.00
C ILE A 117 1.96 6.59 -12.17
N GLU A 118 3.25 6.27 -12.18
CA GLU A 118 3.81 5.28 -13.11
C GLU A 118 3.54 3.86 -12.59
N HIS A 119 3.76 3.63 -11.28
CA HIS A 119 3.32 2.41 -10.59
C HIS A 119 3.09 2.64 -9.09
N LEU A 120 2.23 1.81 -8.51
CA LEU A 120 1.92 1.73 -7.10
C LEU A 120 1.60 0.28 -6.75
N GLU A 121 2.50 -0.36 -6.02
CA GLU A 121 2.43 -1.77 -5.64
C GLU A 121 2.50 -1.92 -4.12
N PHE A 122 1.89 -3.00 -3.61
CA PHE A 122 1.88 -3.34 -2.20
C PHE A 122 2.30 -4.79 -2.01
N ASP A 123 3.29 -5.00 -1.14
CA ASP A 123 3.78 -6.33 -0.77
C ASP A 123 3.50 -6.63 0.72
N LEU A 124 3.26 -7.92 1.02
CA LEU A 124 2.99 -8.46 2.36
C LEU A 124 4.25 -9.02 3.03
#